data_AF-A0A529U0I7-F1
#
_entry.id   AF-A0A529U0I7-F1
#
_cell.length_a   1.000
_cell.length_b   1.000
_cell.length_c   1.000
_cell.angle_alpha   90.00
_cell.angle_beta   90.00
_cell.angle_gamma   90.00
#
_symmetry.space_group_name_H-M   'P 1'
#
loop_
_entity.id
_entity.type
_entity.pdbx_description
1 polymer ?
#
loop_
_entity_poly.entity_id
_entity_poly.type
_entity_poly.pdbx_seq_one_letter_code
_entity_poly.pdbx_strand_id
1 'polypeptide(L)'
;ILGCLGTQVEVILEYYGICFLLVLPLHRLSAYQLGLIAAATALVLPQVRSSLLSVAPNLLDPVFNLMVNGYYPAVTWVPFLIAGMAIARLNLNTLAAHWRLGLAGVALAVLGHGGSLLALSSRALTETSLWWSDVDGAFEPSKSSFIVKSSWIAAPHSETTLSIVGSTGCAMIILAACMLAVDALPRLRKLVWPIIAVGSMSLTAYVLHIAGIAYLMKINIFKDESLSTLFGFVVVISTFAVLWLRVFQRGPMEVLMGRVADLARHIR
;
A
#
# COMPACT_ATOMS: atom_id res chain seq x y z
N ILE A 1 -20.48 -1.96 1.10
CA ILE A 1 -20.85 -3.37 1.43
C ILE A 1 -19.84 -3.97 2.39
N LEU A 2 -18.56 -4.10 2.04
CA LEU A 2 -17.56 -4.65 2.98
C LEU A 2 -17.44 -3.83 4.27
N GLY A 3 -17.43 -2.49 4.18
CA GLY A 3 -17.43 -1.62 5.36
C GLY A 3 -18.68 -1.74 6.23
N CYS A 4 -19.77 -2.34 5.73
CA CYS A 4 -21.01 -2.55 6.48
C CYS A 4 -21.00 -3.87 7.28
N LEU A 5 -19.95 -4.70 7.15
CA LEU A 5 -19.86 -5.99 7.83
C LEU A 5 -19.52 -5.86 9.33
N GLY A 6 -19.25 -4.64 9.81
CA GLY A 6 -18.95 -4.38 11.23
C GLY A 6 -17.66 -5.03 11.72
N THR A 7 -16.75 -5.39 10.81
CA THR A 7 -15.42 -5.89 11.16
C THR A 7 -14.53 -4.75 11.65
N GLN A 8 -13.56 -5.04 12.50
CA GLN A 8 -12.52 -4.09 12.93
C GLN A 8 -11.52 -3.72 11.82
N VAL A 9 -11.72 -4.23 10.60
CA VAL A 9 -10.82 -4.01 9.45
C VAL A 9 -11.18 -2.72 8.73
N GLU A 10 -10.22 -1.80 8.66
CA GLU A 10 -10.33 -0.59 7.84
C GLU A 10 -10.31 -0.93 6.35
N VAL A 11 -11.43 -0.69 5.67
CA VAL A 11 -11.60 -1.11 4.28
C VAL A 11 -10.89 -0.15 3.31
N ILE A 12 -9.70 -0.56 2.83
CA ILE A 12 -8.85 0.25 1.95
C ILE A 12 -9.41 0.46 0.54
N LEU A 13 -10.40 -0.34 0.10
CA LEU A 13 -10.92 -0.30 -1.27
C LEU A 13 -11.50 1.07 -1.68
N GLU A 14 -12.13 1.77 -0.74
CA GLU A 14 -12.72 3.09 -1.00
C GLU A 14 -11.63 4.11 -1.32
N TYR A 15 -10.53 4.07 -0.58
CA TYR A 15 -9.34 4.89 -0.81
C TYR A 15 -8.67 4.55 -2.14
N TYR A 16 -8.52 3.25 -2.47
CA TYR A 16 -7.99 2.84 -3.78
C TYR A 16 -8.87 3.33 -4.94
N GLY A 17 -10.20 3.31 -4.78
CA GLY A 17 -11.12 3.83 -5.79
C GLY A 17 -10.80 5.28 -6.17
N ILE A 18 -10.65 6.16 -5.19
CA ILE A 18 -10.27 7.57 -5.42
C ILE A 18 -8.85 7.68 -5.97
N CYS A 19 -7.89 6.92 -5.44
CA CYS A 19 -6.52 6.95 -5.94
C CYS A 19 -6.46 6.56 -7.43
N PHE A 20 -7.22 5.55 -7.87
CA PHE A 20 -7.29 5.15 -9.27
C PHE A 20 -7.93 6.23 -10.16
N LEU A 21 -8.96 6.93 -9.68
CA LEU A 21 -9.53 8.08 -10.39
C LEU A 21 -8.51 9.21 -10.56
N LEU A 22 -7.74 9.51 -9.51
CA LEU A 22 -6.74 10.58 -9.53
C LEU A 22 -5.57 10.29 -10.48
N VAL A 23 -5.14 9.04 -10.60
CA VAL A 23 -4.02 8.67 -11.51
C VAL A 23 -4.48 8.42 -12.95
N LEU A 24 -5.79 8.28 -13.20
CA LEU A 24 -6.33 8.01 -14.54
C LEU A 24 -5.84 8.99 -15.62
N PRO A 25 -5.78 10.32 -15.40
CA PRO A 25 -5.27 11.26 -16.41
C PRO A 25 -3.79 11.03 -16.77
N LEU A 26 -3.03 10.39 -15.88
CA LEU A 26 -1.59 10.17 -16.02
C LEU A 26 -1.26 8.91 -16.84
N HIS A 27 -2.25 8.11 -17.24
CA HIS A 27 -2.03 6.82 -17.91
C HIS A 27 -1.34 6.89 -19.28
N ARG A 28 -1.22 8.07 -19.90
CA ARG A 28 -0.53 8.26 -21.19
C ARG A 28 0.91 8.75 -21.06
N LEU A 29 1.34 9.11 -19.84
CA LEU A 29 2.64 9.70 -19.61
C LEU A 29 3.76 8.66 -19.67
N SER A 30 4.97 9.12 -20.01
CA SER A 30 6.16 8.27 -20.05
C SER A 30 6.64 7.91 -18.64
N ALA A 31 7.49 6.88 -18.53
CA ALA A 31 8.09 6.46 -17.26
C ALA A 31 8.79 7.63 -16.54
N TYR A 32 9.51 8.47 -17.29
CA TYR A 32 10.21 9.62 -16.76
C TYR A 32 9.26 10.68 -16.19
N GLN A 33 8.21 11.03 -16.94
CA GLN A 33 7.19 11.98 -16.49
C GLN A 33 6.49 11.49 -15.22
N LEU A 34 6.12 10.20 -15.18
CA LEU A 34 5.52 9.60 -13.99
C LEU A 34 6.49 9.60 -12.81
N GLY A 35 7.78 9.32 -13.04
CA GLY A 35 8.80 9.40 -11.99
C GLY A 35 8.94 10.80 -11.40
N LEU A 36 8.94 11.83 -12.24
CA LEU A 36 8.97 13.23 -11.79
C LEU A 36 7.71 13.60 -10.99
N ILE A 37 6.53 13.19 -11.47
CA ILE A 37 5.26 13.46 -10.77
C ILE A 37 5.22 12.71 -9.44
N ALA A 38 5.68 11.46 -9.39
CA ALA A 38 5.76 10.68 -8.15
C ALA A 38 6.67 11.37 -7.13
N ALA A 39 7.85 11.83 -7.55
CA ALA A 39 8.77 12.57 -6.69
C ALA A 39 8.15 13.90 -6.21
N ALA A 40 7.57 14.69 -7.11
CA ALA A 40 6.94 15.95 -6.77
C ALA A 40 5.77 15.77 -5.79
N THR A 41 4.91 14.77 -6.03
CA THR A 41 3.76 14.49 -5.17
C THR A 41 4.18 13.91 -3.81
N ALA A 42 5.20 13.04 -3.75
CA ALA A 42 5.75 12.55 -2.48
C ALA A 42 6.33 13.67 -1.59
N LEU A 43 6.88 14.72 -2.21
CA LEU A 43 7.42 15.88 -1.50
C LEU A 43 6.33 16.87 -1.07
N VAL A 44 5.37 17.17 -1.96
CA VAL A 44 4.41 18.26 -1.76
C VAL A 44 3.15 17.82 -1.01
N LEU A 45 2.57 16.68 -1.38
CA LEU A 45 1.24 16.29 -0.91
C LEU A 45 1.16 16.01 0.60
N PRO A 46 2.15 15.40 1.26
CA PRO A 46 2.14 15.26 2.72
C PRO A 46 2.14 16.61 3.45
N GLN A 47 2.81 17.63 2.90
CA GLN A 47 2.86 18.97 3.49
C GLN A 47 1.53 19.71 3.31
N VAL A 48 0.89 19.52 2.15
CA VAL A 48 -0.46 20.00 1.88
C VAL A 48 -1.45 19.36 2.86
N ARG A 49 -1.39 18.04 3.07
CA ARG A 49 -2.21 17.34 4.06
C ARG A 49 -2.00 17.89 5.46
N SER A 50 -0.74 18.03 5.89
CA SER A 50 -0.41 18.58 7.21
C SER A 50 -1.01 19.98 7.43
N SER A 51 -0.96 20.83 6.39
CA SER A 51 -1.53 22.18 6.41
C SER A 51 -3.07 22.17 6.41
N LEU A 52 -3.70 21.23 5.71
CA LEU A 52 -5.15 21.08 5.71
C LEU A 52 -5.67 20.61 7.07
N LEU A 53 -4.98 19.64 7.69
CA LEU A 53 -5.33 19.12 9.00
C LEU A 53 -5.17 20.16 10.12
N SER A 54 -4.24 21.11 9.99
CA SER A 54 -4.08 22.18 10.98
C SER A 54 -5.21 23.22 10.93
N VAL A 55 -5.85 23.39 9.78
CA VAL A 55 -6.93 24.37 9.56
C VAL A 55 -8.31 23.76 9.79
N ALA A 56 -8.54 22.53 9.34
CA ALA A 56 -9.86 21.90 9.35
C ALA A 56 -9.80 20.43 9.83
N PRO A 57 -9.38 20.18 11.09
CA PRO A 57 -9.17 18.81 11.59
C PRO A 57 -10.45 17.97 11.70
N ASN A 58 -11.62 18.60 11.84
CA ASN A 58 -12.90 17.94 12.09
C ASN A 58 -13.90 18.08 10.94
N LEU A 59 -13.43 18.28 9.71
CA LEU A 59 -14.33 18.41 8.56
C LEU A 59 -14.97 17.06 8.25
N LEU A 60 -16.29 16.95 8.50
CA LEU A 60 -17.07 15.71 8.35
C LEU A 60 -17.51 15.44 6.90
N ASP A 61 -16.73 15.90 5.91
CA ASP A 61 -17.02 15.67 4.49
C ASP A 61 -16.47 14.29 4.05
N PRO A 62 -17.30 13.41 3.43
CA PRO A 62 -16.86 12.07 3.03
C PRO A 62 -15.67 12.07 2.04
N VAL A 63 -15.60 13.04 1.13
CA VAL A 63 -14.51 13.15 0.17
C VAL A 63 -13.24 13.62 0.86
N PHE A 64 -13.34 14.63 1.72
CA PHE A 64 -12.24 15.08 2.56
C PHE A 64 -11.70 13.98 3.46
N ASN A 65 -12.58 13.12 3.97
CA ASN A 65 -12.17 11.96 4.75
C ASN A 65 -11.31 11.00 3.91
N LEU A 66 -11.73 10.65 2.70
CA LEU A 66 -10.95 9.77 1.84
C LEU A 66 -9.67 10.44 1.30
N MET A 67 -9.66 11.75 1.11
CA MET A 67 -8.51 12.47 0.57
C MET A 67 -7.45 12.83 1.63
N VAL A 68 -7.87 13.22 2.83
CA VAL A 68 -7.03 13.94 3.80
C VAL A 68 -7.06 13.32 5.20
N ASN A 69 -8.24 13.06 5.76
CA ASN A 69 -8.39 12.74 7.19
C ASN A 69 -8.33 11.24 7.53
N GLY A 70 -8.75 10.37 6.61
CA GLY A 70 -8.93 8.95 6.85
C GLY A 70 -7.62 8.16 7.01
N TYR A 71 -7.75 6.86 7.25
CA TYR A 71 -6.64 5.95 7.55
C TYR A 71 -5.66 5.72 6.40
N TYR A 72 -6.10 5.95 5.15
CA TYR A 72 -5.29 5.78 3.94
C TYR A 72 -5.50 6.95 2.97
N PRO A 73 -5.23 8.21 3.39
CA PRO A 73 -5.64 9.39 2.64
C PRO A 73 -5.04 9.41 1.24
N ALA A 74 -5.88 9.60 0.22
CA ALA A 74 -5.45 9.54 -1.16
C ALA A 74 -4.27 10.49 -1.47
N VAL A 75 -4.23 11.65 -0.82
CA VAL A 75 -3.16 12.65 -0.97
C VAL A 75 -1.77 12.11 -0.61
N THR A 76 -1.66 11.19 0.34
CA THR A 76 -0.36 10.59 0.74
C THR A 76 -0.08 9.25 0.07
N TRP A 77 -1.11 8.56 -0.44
CA TRP A 77 -0.98 7.23 -1.05
C TRP A 77 -0.82 7.26 -2.58
N VAL A 78 -1.35 8.29 -3.27
CA VAL A 78 -1.19 8.47 -4.73
C VAL A 78 0.27 8.47 -5.21
N PRO A 79 1.26 9.06 -4.50
CA PRO A 79 2.66 8.99 -4.91
C PRO A 79 3.17 7.56 -5.14
N PHE A 80 2.76 6.60 -4.30
CA PHE A 80 3.14 5.18 -4.48
C PHE A 80 2.54 4.58 -5.75
N LEU A 81 1.28 4.90 -6.07
CA LEU A 81 0.64 4.43 -7.30
C LEU A 81 1.35 4.99 -8.53
N ILE A 82 1.67 6.28 -8.54
CA ILE A 82 2.36 6.92 -9.65
C ILE A 82 3.78 6.34 -9.81
N ALA A 83 4.50 6.10 -8.70
CA ALA A 83 5.80 5.43 -8.73
C ALA A 83 5.70 4.01 -9.32
N GLY A 84 4.70 3.23 -8.90
CA GLY A 84 4.41 1.91 -9.47
C GLY A 84 4.11 1.96 -10.98
N MET A 85 3.33 2.95 -11.43
CA MET A 85 3.09 3.18 -12.85
C MET A 85 4.35 3.55 -13.62
N ALA A 86 5.26 4.32 -13.02
CA ALA A 86 6.55 4.65 -13.61
C ALA A 86 7.40 3.39 -13.79
N ILE A 87 7.53 2.57 -12.75
CA ILE A 87 8.29 1.31 -12.75
C ILE A 87 7.72 0.33 -13.77
N ALA A 88 6.39 0.21 -13.86
CA ALA A 88 5.71 -0.67 -14.81
C ALA A 88 5.97 -0.31 -16.28
N ARG A 89 6.44 0.92 -16.57
CA ARG A 89 6.83 1.36 -17.92
C ARG A 89 8.31 1.21 -18.21
N LEU A 90 9.12 0.87 -17.21
CA LEU A 90 10.53 0.59 -17.43
C LEU A 90 10.68 -0.76 -18.13
N ASN A 91 11.65 -0.85 -19.03
CA ASN A 91 12.03 -2.13 -19.60
C ASN A 91 12.91 -2.88 -18.60
N LEU A 92 12.28 -3.75 -17.81
CA LEU A 92 12.93 -4.58 -16.80
C LEU A 92 13.35 -5.96 -17.35
N ASN A 93 13.66 -6.08 -18.65
CA ASN A 93 14.08 -7.36 -19.24
C ASN A 93 15.59 -7.62 -19.13
N THR A 94 16.33 -6.74 -18.45
CA THR A 94 17.79 -6.85 -18.36
C THR A 94 18.23 -6.86 -16.90
N LEU A 95 19.27 -7.64 -16.61
CA LEU A 95 19.89 -7.69 -15.29
C LEU A 95 20.34 -6.30 -14.80
N ALA A 96 20.84 -5.48 -15.73
CA ALA A 96 21.22 -4.10 -15.44
C ALA A 96 20.01 -3.24 -14.98
N ALA A 97 18.82 -3.46 -15.53
CA ALA A 97 17.62 -2.75 -15.10
C ALA A 97 17.19 -3.15 -13.68
N HIS A 98 17.29 -4.45 -13.33
CA HIS A 98 17.04 -4.92 -11.96
C HIS A 98 17.98 -4.27 -10.95
N TRP A 99 19.28 -4.22 -11.26
CA TRP A 99 20.25 -3.55 -10.40
C TRP A 99 20.03 -2.05 -10.29
N ARG A 100 19.72 -1.35 -11.40
CA ARG A 100 19.40 0.08 -11.36
C ARG A 100 18.16 0.36 -10.50
N LEU A 101 17.12 -0.48 -10.61
CA LEU A 101 15.93 -0.38 -9.78
C LEU A 101 16.28 -0.58 -8.29
N GLY A 102 17.06 -1.62 -7.98
CA GLY A 102 17.50 -1.91 -6.61
C GLY A 102 18.36 -0.79 -6.02
N LEU A 103 19.35 -0.29 -6.76
CA LEU A 103 20.23 0.81 -6.33
C LEU A 103 19.47 2.12 -6.13
N ALA A 104 18.53 2.45 -7.02
CA ALA A 104 17.63 3.59 -6.81
C ALA A 104 16.75 3.38 -5.57
N GLY A 105 16.28 2.15 -5.34
CA GLY A 105 15.55 1.78 -4.12
C GLY A 105 16.37 1.96 -2.85
N VAL A 106 17.63 1.52 -2.84
CA VAL A 106 18.58 1.72 -1.73
C VAL A 106 18.79 3.21 -1.48
N ALA A 107 19.03 4.00 -2.53
CA ALA A 107 19.19 5.44 -2.39
C ALA A 107 17.96 6.09 -1.74
N LEU A 108 16.74 5.76 -2.19
CA LEU A 108 15.51 6.28 -1.60
C LEU A 108 15.27 5.80 -0.16
N ALA A 109 15.54 4.53 0.14
CA ALA A 109 15.41 3.97 1.48
C ALA A 109 16.36 4.69 2.47
N VAL A 110 17.61 4.89 2.06
CA VAL A 110 18.62 5.62 2.85
C VAL A 110 18.22 7.09 3.00
N LEU A 111 17.75 7.76 1.94
CA LEU A 111 17.32 9.16 2.01
C LEU A 111 16.10 9.32 2.93
N GLY A 112 15.10 8.45 2.83
CA GLY A 112 13.89 8.49 3.66
C GLY A 112 14.17 8.19 5.12
N HIS A 113 14.69 7.00 5.42
CA HIS A 113 14.94 6.57 6.79
C HIS A 113 16.14 7.29 7.44
N GLY A 114 17.22 7.53 6.68
CA GLY A 114 18.37 8.31 7.14
C GLY A 114 18.01 9.78 7.37
N GLY A 115 17.21 10.39 6.49
CA GLY A 115 16.68 11.73 6.70
C GLY A 115 15.82 11.82 7.96
N SER A 116 14.98 10.81 8.21
CA SER A 116 14.19 10.74 9.45
C SER A 116 15.06 10.61 10.69
N LEU A 117 16.13 9.82 10.62
CA LEU A 117 17.06 9.66 11.74
C LEU A 117 17.77 10.97 12.07
N LEU A 118 18.19 11.73 11.05
CA LEU A 118 18.77 13.06 11.22
C LEU A 118 17.76 14.07 11.78
N ALA A 119 16.51 14.01 11.33
CA ALA A 119 15.44 14.85 11.86
C ALA A 119 15.17 14.56 13.35
N LEU A 120 15.23 13.29 13.76
CA LEU A 120 15.08 12.87 15.16
C LEU A 120 16.27 13.28 16.02
N SER A 121 17.50 13.06 15.54
CA SER A 121 18.72 13.37 16.30
C SER A 121 18.89 14.87 16.54
N SER A 122 18.48 15.70 15.59
CA SER A 122 18.50 17.17 15.73
C SER A 122 17.51 17.73 16.76
N ARG A 123 16.52 16.93 17.19
CA ARG A 123 15.40 17.37 18.04
C ARG A 123 15.42 16.84 19.47
N ALA A 124 16.47 16.12 19.87
CA ALA A 124 16.63 15.57 21.23
C ALA A 124 15.32 14.97 21.78
N LEU A 125 14.61 14.18 20.98
CA LEU A 125 13.37 13.54 21.41
C LEU A 125 13.74 12.24 22.14
N THR A 126 13.67 12.27 23.47
CA THR A 126 14.04 11.16 24.37
C THR A 126 13.01 10.01 24.40
N GLU A 127 11.86 10.15 23.72
CA GLU A 127 10.75 9.18 23.78
C GLU A 127 10.09 8.99 22.41
N THR A 128 10.86 8.69 21.36
CA THR A 128 10.26 8.25 20.08
C THR A 128 10.29 6.74 20.00
N SER A 129 9.11 6.13 20.12
CA SER A 129 8.86 4.76 19.69
C SER A 129 9.25 4.63 18.22
N LEU A 130 10.33 3.89 17.98
CA LEU A 130 10.86 3.62 16.63
C LEU A 130 10.06 2.52 15.92
N TRP A 131 9.14 1.90 16.64
CA TRP A 131 8.39 0.74 16.20
C TRP A 131 6.91 0.89 16.58
N TRP A 132 6.01 0.43 15.71
CA TRP A 132 4.56 0.60 15.90
C TRP A 132 4.02 -0.14 17.13
N SER A 133 4.66 -1.25 17.55
CA SER A 133 4.28 -1.96 18.77
C SER A 133 4.81 -1.31 20.06
N ASP A 134 5.69 -0.31 19.96
CA ASP A 134 6.14 0.48 21.12
C ASP A 134 5.19 1.67 21.38
N VAL A 135 4.13 1.79 20.57
CA VAL A 135 3.08 2.80 20.68
C VAL A 135 1.83 2.14 21.27
N ASP A 136 1.92 1.65 22.50
CA ASP A 136 0.72 1.21 23.24
C ASP A 136 -0.23 2.42 23.42
N GLY A 137 -1.37 2.40 22.71
CA GLY A 137 -2.49 3.30 22.98
C GLY A 137 -2.49 4.69 22.32
N ALA A 138 -1.61 5.00 21.35
CA ALA A 138 -1.66 6.30 20.63
C ALA A 138 -2.63 6.33 19.43
N PHE A 139 -3.40 5.28 19.20
CA PHE A 139 -4.50 5.28 18.23
C PHE A 139 -5.79 5.87 18.84
N GLU A 140 -5.64 6.88 19.72
CA GLU A 140 -6.74 7.78 20.11
C GLU A 140 -6.67 9.04 19.23
N PRO A 141 -7.67 9.30 18.37
CA PRO A 141 -7.72 10.49 17.51
C PRO A 141 -7.65 11.83 18.29
N SER A 142 -7.92 11.81 19.59
CA SER A 142 -7.95 12.97 20.49
C SER A 142 -6.58 13.37 21.07
N LYS A 143 -5.56 12.51 20.99
CA LYS A 143 -4.16 12.82 21.40
C LYS A 143 -3.29 13.24 20.21
N SER A 144 -3.90 13.91 19.24
CA SER A 144 -3.34 14.38 17.96
C SER A 144 -2.23 15.44 18.08
N SER A 145 -1.68 15.71 19.27
CA SER A 145 -0.56 16.63 19.47
C SER A 145 0.81 16.06 19.08
N PHE A 146 0.91 14.74 18.85
CA PHE A 146 2.16 14.07 18.46
C PHE A 146 2.40 14.08 16.93
N ILE A 147 1.36 13.89 16.11
CA ILE A 147 1.47 13.85 14.64
C ILE A 147 1.84 15.22 14.05
N VAL A 148 1.42 16.31 14.69
CA VAL A 148 1.69 17.68 14.22
C VAL A 148 3.15 18.09 14.42
N LYS A 149 3.90 17.44 15.33
CA LYS A 149 5.23 17.94 15.69
C LYS A 149 6.36 17.48 14.79
N SER A 150 6.20 16.50 13.90
CA SER A 150 7.28 16.19 12.95
C SER A 150 6.79 15.65 11.61
N SER A 151 6.50 16.56 10.68
CA SER A 151 6.18 16.29 9.26
C SER A 151 7.29 15.55 8.48
N TRP A 152 8.36 15.15 9.16
CA TRP A 152 9.60 14.61 8.62
C TRP A 152 10.02 13.28 9.29
N ILE A 153 9.16 12.63 10.09
CA ILE A 153 9.49 11.31 10.67
C ILE A 153 9.00 10.19 9.75
N ALA A 154 9.86 9.22 9.43
CA ALA A 154 9.55 8.03 8.66
C ALA A 154 9.03 6.87 9.54
N ALA A 155 8.09 7.16 10.45
CA ALA A 155 7.47 6.14 11.29
C ALA A 155 6.43 5.32 10.50
N PRO A 156 6.14 4.08 10.91
CA PRO A 156 5.11 3.27 10.28
C PRO A 156 3.78 4.03 10.22
N HIS A 157 3.14 4.08 9.04
CA HIS A 157 1.87 4.77 8.81
C HIS A 157 1.85 6.26 9.20
N SER A 158 3.02 6.91 9.29
CA SER A 158 3.10 8.35 9.53
C SER A 158 2.70 9.19 8.32
N GLU A 159 2.76 8.60 7.13
CA GLU A 159 2.33 9.21 5.86
C GLU A 159 3.04 10.53 5.55
N THR A 160 4.22 10.71 6.13
CA THR A 160 5.11 11.85 5.89
C THR A 160 5.91 11.64 4.60
N THR A 161 6.50 12.72 4.11
CA THR A 161 7.40 12.68 2.95
C THR A 161 8.52 11.65 3.11
N LEU A 162 9.20 11.61 4.27
CA LEU A 162 10.31 10.69 4.49
C LEU A 162 9.86 9.23 4.65
N SER A 163 8.67 9.00 5.22
CA SER A 163 8.03 7.67 5.21
C SER A 163 7.74 7.21 3.79
N ILE A 164 7.12 8.06 2.96
CA ILE A 164 6.77 7.71 1.57
C ILE A 164 8.02 7.41 0.75
N VAL A 165 9.05 8.25 0.83
CA VAL A 165 10.32 8.06 0.13
C VAL A 165 11.02 6.77 0.59
N GLY A 166 11.11 6.55 1.91
CA GLY A 166 11.74 5.37 2.49
C GLY A 166 11.03 4.08 2.10
N SER A 167 9.71 4.03 2.27
CA SER A 167 8.87 2.87 1.91
C SER A 167 8.86 2.60 0.42
N THR A 168 8.89 3.63 -0.44
CA THR A 168 9.03 3.45 -1.90
C THR A 168 10.37 2.80 -2.23
N GLY A 169 11.45 3.26 -1.58
CA GLY A 169 12.77 2.65 -1.69
C GLY A 169 12.78 1.17 -1.30
N CYS A 170 12.22 0.83 -0.14
CA CYS A 170 12.07 -0.55 0.33
C CYS A 170 11.27 -1.41 -0.66
N ALA A 171 10.17 -0.90 -1.21
CA ALA A 171 9.38 -1.60 -2.22
C ALA A 171 10.21 -1.88 -3.49
N MET A 172 10.98 -0.90 -3.97
CA MET A 172 11.86 -1.07 -5.13
C MET A 172 12.97 -2.10 -4.89
N ILE A 173 13.55 -2.13 -3.69
CA ILE A 173 14.55 -3.14 -3.29
C ILE A 173 13.92 -4.54 -3.34
N ILE A 174 12.73 -4.71 -2.75
CA ILE A 174 12.03 -5.99 -2.74
C ILE A 174 11.70 -6.44 -4.16
N LEU A 175 11.17 -5.55 -5.00
CA LEU A 175 10.89 -5.87 -6.40
C LEU A 175 12.15 -6.30 -7.14
N ALA A 176 13.24 -5.53 -7.03
CA ALA A 176 14.51 -5.86 -7.65
C ALA A 176 15.05 -7.21 -7.15
N ALA A 177 15.00 -7.46 -5.84
CA ALA A 177 15.44 -8.72 -5.24
C ALA A 177 14.60 -9.91 -5.74
N CYS A 178 13.28 -9.76 -5.82
CA CYS A 178 12.39 -10.80 -6.35
C CYS A 178 12.71 -11.10 -7.83
N MET A 179 12.94 -10.08 -8.65
CA MET A 179 13.28 -10.27 -10.06
C MET A 179 14.64 -10.97 -10.21
N LEU A 180 15.67 -10.51 -9.50
CA LEU A 180 16.99 -11.13 -9.46
C LEU A 180 16.94 -12.59 -8.99
N ALA A 181 16.13 -12.89 -7.97
CA ALA A 181 15.97 -14.25 -7.45
C ALA A 181 15.31 -15.20 -8.45
N VAL A 182 14.28 -14.73 -9.17
CA VAL A 182 13.59 -15.51 -10.20
C VAL A 182 14.51 -15.75 -11.42
N ASP A 183 15.31 -14.76 -11.80
CA ASP A 183 16.30 -14.89 -12.89
C ASP A 183 17.41 -15.89 -12.52
N ALA A 184 17.90 -15.83 -11.28
CA ALA A 184 19.00 -16.69 -10.82
C ALA A 184 18.58 -18.16 -10.62
N LEU A 185 17.32 -18.41 -10.25
CA LEU A 185 16.83 -19.74 -9.87
C LEU A 185 15.56 -20.09 -10.66
N PRO A 186 15.67 -20.72 -11.85
CA PRO A 186 14.50 -21.11 -12.64
C PRO A 186 13.53 -22.05 -11.91
N ARG A 187 14.04 -22.84 -10.96
CA ARG A 187 13.23 -23.71 -10.10
C ARG A 187 12.40 -22.94 -9.06
N LEU A 188 12.85 -21.75 -8.65
CA LEU A 188 12.14 -20.89 -7.70
C LEU A 188 10.77 -20.48 -8.24
N ARG A 189 10.65 -20.28 -9.56
CA ARG A 189 9.36 -19.98 -10.21
C ARG A 189 8.30 -21.05 -9.95
N LYS A 190 8.69 -22.33 -9.90
CA LYS A 190 7.75 -23.43 -9.58
C LYS A 190 7.37 -23.42 -8.09
N LEU A 191 8.32 -23.12 -7.21
CA LEU A 191 8.10 -23.09 -5.77
C LEU A 191 7.20 -21.91 -5.34
N VAL A 192 7.41 -20.73 -5.94
CA VAL A 192 6.67 -19.50 -5.65
C VAL A 192 5.33 -19.44 -6.40
N TRP A 193 5.03 -20.44 -7.24
CA TRP A 193 3.78 -20.46 -8.02
C TRP A 193 2.50 -20.28 -7.20
N PRO A 194 2.32 -20.88 -6.01
CA PRO A 194 1.15 -20.60 -5.16
C PRO A 194 1.04 -19.14 -4.74
N ILE A 195 2.18 -18.51 -4.44
CA ILE A 195 2.24 -17.09 -4.06
C ILE A 195 1.89 -16.21 -5.25
N ILE A 196 2.38 -16.55 -6.46
CA ILE A 196 2.00 -15.87 -7.70
C ILE A 196 0.50 -16.01 -7.95
N ALA A 197 -0.08 -17.19 -7.71
CA ALA A 197 -1.52 -17.42 -7.87
C ALA A 197 -2.34 -16.52 -6.94
N VAL A 198 -1.99 -16.43 -5.66
CA VAL A 198 -2.64 -15.51 -4.71
C VAL A 198 -2.47 -14.05 -5.16
N GLY A 199 -1.25 -13.64 -5.53
CA GLY A 199 -0.98 -12.28 -5.99
C GLY A 199 -1.74 -11.90 -7.27
N SER A 200 -2.01 -12.86 -8.15
CA SER A 200 -2.80 -12.65 -9.37
C SER A 200 -4.31 -12.46 -9.12
N MET A 201 -4.76 -12.71 -7.88
CA MET A 201 -6.16 -12.61 -7.44
C MET A 201 -6.28 -11.75 -6.18
N SER A 202 -5.53 -10.65 -6.10
CA SER A 202 -5.42 -9.84 -4.88
C SER A 202 -6.74 -9.24 -4.42
N LEU A 203 -7.63 -8.83 -5.33
CA LEU A 203 -8.96 -8.29 -4.99
C LEU A 203 -9.87 -9.41 -4.46
N THR A 204 -9.87 -10.57 -5.12
CA THR A 204 -10.62 -11.73 -4.62
C THR A 204 -10.10 -12.17 -3.24
N ALA A 205 -8.79 -12.29 -3.08
CA ALA A 205 -8.17 -12.68 -1.82
C ALA A 205 -8.53 -11.71 -0.70
N TYR A 206 -8.49 -10.40 -0.97
CA TYR A 206 -8.89 -9.37 -0.01
C TYR A 206 -10.36 -9.49 0.41
N VAL A 207 -11.28 -9.61 -0.55
CA VAL A 207 -12.73 -9.75 -0.29
C VAL A 207 -13.00 -11.02 0.52
N LEU A 208 -12.39 -12.14 0.16
CA LEU A 208 -12.52 -13.41 0.89
C LEU A 208 -11.94 -13.32 2.30
N HIS A 209 -10.82 -12.61 2.48
CA HIS A 209 -10.21 -12.43 3.79
C HIS A 209 -11.14 -11.67 4.74
N ILE A 210 -11.68 -10.51 4.31
CA ILE A 210 -12.62 -9.74 5.14
C ILE A 210 -13.92 -10.52 5.41
N ALA A 211 -14.47 -11.18 4.38
CA ALA A 211 -15.66 -12.01 4.56
C ALA A 211 -15.41 -13.17 5.54
N GLY A 212 -14.21 -13.78 5.48
CA GLY A 212 -13.79 -14.82 6.41
C GLY A 212 -13.64 -14.31 7.84
N ILE A 213 -13.08 -13.11 8.04
CA ILE A 213 -13.00 -12.48 9.36
C ILE A 213 -14.41 -12.23 9.90
N ALA A 214 -15.29 -11.61 9.11
CA ALA A 214 -16.68 -11.36 9.50
C ALA A 214 -17.41 -12.65 9.88
N TYR A 215 -17.18 -13.74 9.12
CA TYR A 215 -17.75 -15.04 9.39
C TYR A 215 -17.21 -15.66 10.69
N LEU A 216 -15.88 -15.66 10.90
CA LEU A 216 -15.25 -16.20 12.11
C LEU A 216 -15.66 -15.43 13.37
N MET A 217 -15.83 -14.10 13.26
CA MET A 217 -16.37 -13.25 14.33
C MET A 217 -17.80 -13.65 14.66
N LYS A 218 -18.65 -13.82 13.63
CA LYS A 218 -20.06 -14.22 13.80
C LYS A 218 -20.23 -15.55 14.54
N ILE A 219 -19.31 -16.50 14.35
CA ILE A 219 -19.34 -17.81 15.01
C ILE A 219 -18.52 -17.85 16.32
N ASN A 220 -18.00 -16.71 16.80
CA ASN A 220 -17.18 -16.59 18.02
C ASN A 220 -15.92 -17.47 18.06
N ILE A 221 -15.36 -17.82 16.89
CA ILE A 221 -14.10 -18.58 16.79
C ILE A 221 -12.92 -17.65 16.48
N PHE A 222 -13.20 -16.43 16.02
CA PHE A 222 -12.16 -15.44 15.79
C PHE A 222 -11.44 -15.11 17.09
N LYS A 223 -10.15 -15.43 17.13
CA LYS A 223 -9.23 -15.05 18.20
C LYS A 223 -8.28 -14.02 17.63
N ASP A 224 -8.39 -12.79 18.12
CA ASP A 224 -7.43 -11.74 17.85
C ASP A 224 -6.02 -12.26 18.17
N GLU A 225 -5.07 -12.00 17.27
CA GLU A 225 -3.65 -12.33 17.41
C GLU A 225 -3.27 -13.83 17.43
N SER A 226 -4.19 -14.73 17.07
CA SER A 226 -3.85 -16.17 17.00
C SER A 226 -3.09 -16.54 15.73
N LEU A 227 -1.88 -17.10 15.89
CA LEU A 227 -1.10 -17.68 14.78
C LEU A 227 -1.88 -18.75 14.01
N SER A 228 -2.72 -19.53 14.70
CA SER A 228 -3.56 -20.54 14.07
C SER A 228 -4.57 -19.93 13.10
N THR A 229 -5.17 -18.80 13.45
CA THR A 229 -6.06 -18.05 12.56
C THR A 229 -5.31 -17.54 11.33
N LEU A 230 -4.11 -16.98 11.53
CA LEU A 230 -3.25 -16.50 10.45
C LEU A 230 -2.87 -17.63 9.48
N PHE A 231 -2.35 -18.76 9.99
CA PHE A 231 -1.99 -19.91 9.16
C PHE A 231 -3.23 -20.50 8.46
N GLY A 232 -4.38 -20.53 9.14
CA GLY A 232 -5.66 -20.91 8.55
C GLY A 232 -6.00 -20.07 7.32
N PHE A 233 -5.96 -18.75 7.43
CA PHE A 233 -6.20 -17.85 6.29
C PHE A 233 -5.18 -18.06 5.17
N VAL A 234 -3.88 -18.13 5.50
CA VAL A 234 -2.82 -18.34 4.50
C VAL A 234 -3.07 -19.63 3.72
N VAL A 235 -3.35 -20.74 4.40
CA VAL A 235 -3.60 -22.04 3.76
C VAL A 235 -4.88 -22.00 2.93
N VAL A 236 -5.98 -21.53 3.50
CA VAL A 236 -7.29 -21.53 2.82
C VAL A 236 -7.26 -20.65 1.57
N ILE A 237 -6.76 -19.42 1.68
CA ILE A 237 -6.70 -18.48 0.54
C ILE A 237 -5.71 -18.99 -0.52
N SER A 238 -4.55 -19.54 -0.12
CA SER A 238 -3.58 -20.08 -1.06
C SER A 238 -4.13 -21.30 -1.80
N THR A 239 -4.75 -22.24 -1.09
CA THR A 239 -5.38 -23.41 -1.71
C THR A 239 -6.51 -23.00 -2.64
N PHE A 240 -7.36 -22.05 -2.23
CA PHE A 240 -8.41 -21.51 -3.09
C PHE A 240 -7.82 -20.90 -4.36
N ALA A 241 -6.84 -19.99 -4.25
CA ALA A 241 -6.24 -19.31 -5.40
C ALA A 241 -5.59 -20.30 -6.38
N VAL A 242 -4.86 -21.30 -5.84
CA VAL A 242 -4.22 -22.36 -6.64
C VAL A 242 -5.26 -23.21 -7.37
N LEU A 243 -6.29 -23.69 -6.68
CA LEU A 243 -7.31 -24.54 -7.29
C LEU A 243 -8.15 -23.75 -8.31
N TRP A 244 -8.48 -22.50 -7.99
CA TRP A 244 -9.21 -21.62 -8.90
C TRP A 244 -8.40 -21.37 -10.18
N LEU A 245 -7.11 -21.05 -10.07
CA LEU A 245 -6.26 -20.75 -11.24
C LEU A 245 -6.02 -21.97 -12.13
N ARG A 246 -6.24 -23.19 -11.63
CA ARG A 246 -6.19 -24.42 -12.45
C ARG A 246 -7.40 -24.54 -13.38
N VAL A 247 -8.53 -23.96 -13.02
CA VAL A 247 -9.80 -24.06 -13.78
C VAL A 247 -10.09 -22.77 -14.54
N PHE A 248 -9.77 -21.62 -13.94
CA PHE A 248 -10.06 -20.28 -14.46
C PHE A 248 -8.79 -19.44 -14.59
N GLN A 249 -8.80 -18.47 -15.50
CA GLN A 249 -7.62 -17.64 -15.79
C GLN A 249 -7.45 -16.42 -14.85
N ARG A 250 -8.51 -16.01 -14.16
CA ARG A 250 -8.55 -14.81 -13.30
C ARG A 250 -9.47 -15.07 -12.10
N GLY A 251 -9.22 -14.37 -11.00
CA GLY A 251 -10.11 -14.43 -9.85
C GLY A 251 -11.50 -13.85 -10.15
N PRO A 252 -12.54 -14.30 -9.44
CA PRO A 252 -13.93 -13.92 -9.68
C PRO A 252 -14.16 -12.40 -9.58
N MET A 253 -13.57 -11.73 -8.59
CA MET A 253 -13.74 -10.28 -8.41
C MET A 253 -12.96 -9.48 -9.47
N GLU A 254 -11.81 -10.00 -9.91
CA GLU A 254 -11.04 -9.42 -11.00
C GLU A 254 -11.80 -9.51 -12.33
N VAL A 255 -12.51 -10.61 -12.58
CA VAL A 255 -13.39 -10.76 -13.76
C VAL A 255 -14.54 -9.77 -13.71
N LEU A 256 -15.19 -9.64 -12.55
CA LEU A 256 -16.29 -8.69 -12.37
C LEU A 256 -15.82 -7.24 -12.62
N MET A 257 -14.71 -6.84 -12.01
CA MET A 257 -14.10 -5.52 -12.22
C MET A 257 -13.78 -5.27 -13.70
N GLY A 258 -13.20 -6.27 -14.38
CA GLY A 258 -12.91 -6.20 -15.81
C GLY A 258 -14.17 -5.97 -16.66
N ARG A 259 -15.26 -6.68 -16.39
CA ARG A 259 -16.53 -6.52 -17.11
C ARG A 259 -17.14 -5.12 -16.92
N VAL A 260 -17.09 -4.57 -15.70
CA VAL A 260 -17.58 -3.22 -15.43
C VAL A 260 -16.75 -2.18 -16.20
N ALA A 261 -15.43 -2.31 -16.19
CA ALA A 261 -14.54 -1.42 -16.95
C ALA A 261 -14.77 -1.52 -18.46
N ASP A 262 -15.02 -2.73 -18.99
CA ASP A 262 -15.32 -2.94 -20.40
C ASP A 262 -16.65 -2.32 -20.81
N LEU A 263 -17.69 -2.42 -19.97
CA LEU A 263 -18.98 -1.79 -20.20
C LEU A 263 -18.87 -0.26 -20.27
N ALA A 264 -18.07 0.34 -19.37
CA ALA A 264 -17.84 1.77 -19.36
C ALA A 264 -17.20 2.31 -20.66
N ARG A 265 -16.45 1.47 -21.41
CA ARG A 265 -15.90 1.87 -22.72
C ARG A 265 -16.96 2.03 -23.82
N HIS A 266 -18.12 1.41 -23.66
CA HIS A 266 -19.21 1.43 -24.65
C HIS A 266 -20.19 2.59 -24.44
N ILE A 267 -20.12 3.30 -23.32
CA ILE A 267 -20.99 4.45 -22.98
C ILE A 267 -20.30 5.76 -23.38
N ARG A 268 -19.68 5.80 -24.56
CA ARG A 268 -19.06 7.02 -25.11
C ARG A 268 -20.06 7.89 -25.84
#